data_AF-A0A1I7X7T3-F1
#
_entry.id   AF-A0A1I7X7T3-F1
#
_cell.length_a   1.000
_cell.length_b   1.000
_cell.length_c   1.000
_cell.angle_alpha   90.00
_cell.angle_beta   90.00
_cell.angle_gamma   90.00
#
_symmetry.space_group_name_H-M   'P 1'
#
loop_
_entity.id
_entity.type
_entity.pdbx_description
1 polymer ?
#
loop_
_entity_poly.entity_id
_entity_poly.type
_entity_poly.pdbx_seq_one_letter_code
_entity_poly.pdbx_strand_id
1 'polypeptide(L)'
;MGRASTLTLHERGQIKALPTTGYTVKRIADVLKRSRKAIMNFLRHQEKYCTKKSSGRPSKLNNGEKREILRTASNSTISITEIRGTCGIDATESTVWRILDKRSNIVRSRMNTCPQLTQAYNGERLCWARIFIKCD
;
A
#
# COMPACT_ATOMS: atom_id res chain seq x y z
N MET A 1 3.38 16.75 -13.34
CA MET A 1 2.07 17.39 -13.62
C MET A 1 2.19 18.86 -13.25
N GLY A 2 1.56 19.76 -14.01
CA GLY A 2 1.59 21.19 -13.69
C GLY A 2 0.97 21.48 -12.33
N ARG A 3 1.35 22.59 -11.70
CA ARG A 3 0.87 23.01 -10.37
C ARG A 3 -0.65 23.27 -10.31
N ALA A 4 -1.30 23.48 -11.46
CA ALA A 4 -2.72 23.80 -11.53
C ALA A 4 -3.62 22.59 -11.30
N SER A 5 -4.80 22.83 -10.72
CA SER A 5 -5.82 21.79 -10.53
C SER A 5 -6.28 21.20 -11.86
N THR A 6 -6.50 19.89 -11.84
CA THR A 6 -7.04 19.12 -12.96
C THR A 6 -8.47 19.56 -13.30
N LEU A 7 -8.87 19.44 -14.57
CA LEU A 7 -10.28 19.65 -14.95
C LEU A 7 -11.20 18.68 -14.20
N THR A 8 -12.20 19.25 -13.54
CA THR A 8 -13.27 18.55 -12.83
C THR A 8 -14.18 17.79 -13.80
N LEU A 9 -14.96 16.82 -13.31
CA LEU A 9 -15.88 16.07 -14.15
C LEU A 9 -16.91 16.97 -14.85
N HIS A 10 -17.40 18.00 -14.14
CA HIS A 10 -18.32 18.99 -14.68
C HIS A 10 -17.70 19.83 -15.81
N GLU A 11 -16.51 20.39 -15.59
CA GLU A 11 -15.79 21.14 -16.62
C GLU A 11 -15.51 20.28 -17.86
N ARG A 12 -15.18 19.00 -17.67
CA ARG A 12 -15.00 18.05 -18.79
C ARG A 12 -16.29 17.85 -19.58
N GLY A 13 -17.45 17.76 -18.91
CA GLY A 13 -18.75 17.69 -19.55
C GLY A 13 -19.07 18.95 -20.37
N GLN A 14 -18.83 20.12 -19.80
CA GLN A 14 -19.01 21.40 -20.49
C GLN A 14 -18.08 21.53 -21.71
N ILE A 15 -16.81 21.15 -21.58
CA ILE A 15 -15.86 21.16 -22.69
C ILE A 15 -16.25 20.18 -23.81
N LYS A 16 -16.96 19.08 -23.50
CA LYS A 16 -17.52 18.19 -24.53
C LYS A 16 -18.72 18.81 -25.26
N ALA A 17 -19.58 19.55 -24.56
CA ALA A 17 -20.83 20.07 -25.13
C ALA A 17 -20.67 21.42 -25.88
N LEU A 18 -19.87 22.34 -25.35
CA LEU A 18 -19.73 23.71 -25.88
C LEU A 18 -19.19 23.81 -27.32
N PRO A 19 -18.27 22.94 -27.78
CA PRO A 19 -17.84 22.97 -29.18
C PRO A 19 -18.99 22.72 -30.17
N THR A 20 -19.96 21.88 -29.80
CA THR A 20 -21.14 21.56 -30.62
C THR A 20 -22.04 22.77 -30.82
N THR A 21 -22.06 23.72 -29.88
CA THR A 21 -22.82 24.97 -29.96
C THR A 21 -22.05 26.11 -30.63
N GLY A 22 -20.89 25.81 -31.24
CA GLY A 22 -20.09 26.79 -31.99
C GLY A 22 -19.14 27.62 -31.13
N TYR A 23 -18.95 27.29 -29.85
CA TYR A 23 -18.00 28.01 -29.01
C TYR A 23 -16.56 27.68 -29.40
N THR A 24 -15.76 28.72 -29.65
CA THR A 24 -14.32 28.56 -29.85
C THR A 24 -13.61 28.20 -28.55
N VAL A 25 -12.48 27.50 -28.65
CA VAL A 25 -11.63 27.14 -27.50
C VAL A 25 -11.27 28.35 -26.63
N LYS A 26 -11.09 29.53 -27.24
CA LYS A 26 -10.84 30.78 -26.51
C LYS A 26 -12.04 31.15 -25.63
N ARG A 27 -13.26 31.18 -26.18
CA ARG A 27 -14.47 31.49 -25.39
C ARG A 27 -14.71 30.47 -24.29
N ILE A 28 -14.49 29.18 -24.55
CA ILE A 28 -14.60 28.12 -23.52
C ILE A 28 -13.61 28.36 -22.39
N ALA A 29 -12.37 28.76 -22.70
CA ALA A 29 -11.37 29.11 -21.70
C ALA A 29 -11.81 30.28 -20.81
N ASP A 30 -12.38 31.32 -21.42
CA ASP A 30 -12.83 32.53 -20.73
C ASP A 30 -14.05 32.27 -19.83
N VAL A 31 -14.96 31.38 -20.27
CA VAL A 31 -16.15 30.95 -19.50
C VAL A 31 -15.75 30.07 -18.31
N LEU A 32 -14.91 29.07 -18.55
CA LEU A 32 -14.51 28.12 -17.51
C LEU A 32 -13.38 28.64 -16.61
N LYS A 33 -12.82 29.82 -16.92
CA LYS A 33 -11.62 30.36 -16.27
C LYS A 33 -10.45 29.37 -16.25
N ARG A 34 -10.30 28.61 -17.34
CA ARG A 34 -9.23 27.60 -17.51
C ARG A 34 -8.31 27.96 -18.65
N SER A 35 -7.07 27.48 -18.58
CA SER A 35 -6.12 27.73 -19.66
C SER A 35 -6.56 27.07 -20.97
N ARG A 36 -6.38 27.77 -22.10
CA ARG A 36 -6.59 27.22 -23.45
C ARG A 36 -5.83 25.91 -23.65
N LYS A 37 -4.62 25.80 -23.10
CA LYS A 37 -3.79 24.60 -23.15
C LYS A 37 -4.45 23.41 -22.44
N ALA A 38 -5.04 23.60 -21.27
CA ALA A 38 -5.74 22.53 -20.54
C ALA A 38 -6.96 22.01 -21.31
N ILE A 39 -7.73 22.91 -21.91
CA ILE A 39 -8.89 22.57 -22.76
C ILE A 39 -8.43 21.80 -24.00
N MET A 40 -7.43 22.31 -24.73
CA MET A 40 -6.89 21.60 -25.90
C MET A 40 -6.32 20.23 -25.54
N ASN A 41 -5.65 20.12 -24.39
CA ASN A 41 -5.11 18.85 -23.91
C ASN A 41 -6.23 17.83 -23.60
N PHE A 42 -7.33 18.30 -23.01
CA PHE A 42 -8.51 17.46 -22.79
C PHE A 42 -9.18 17.07 -24.11
N LEU A 43 -9.39 17.98 -25.05
CA LEU A 43 -10.02 17.66 -26.34
C LEU A 43 -9.21 16.63 -27.15
N ARG A 44 -7.87 16.64 -27.04
CA ARG A 44 -6.98 15.67 -27.70
C ARG A 44 -7.01 14.26 -27.07
N HIS A 45 -7.20 14.17 -25.75
CA HIS A 45 -7.04 12.90 -25.02
C HIS A 45 -8.35 12.35 -24.44
N GLN A 46 -9.36 13.19 -24.26
CA GLN A 46 -10.71 12.91 -23.77
C GLN A 46 -10.73 11.90 -22.61
N GLU A 47 -11.08 10.64 -22.87
CA GLU A 47 -11.14 9.59 -21.87
C GLU A 47 -9.78 9.26 -21.26
N LYS A 48 -8.69 9.42 -22.01
CA LYS A 48 -7.32 9.24 -21.54
C LYS A 48 -6.79 10.44 -20.75
N TYR A 49 -7.57 11.52 -20.60
CA TYR A 49 -7.16 12.68 -19.82
C TYR A 49 -7.17 12.37 -18.33
N CYS A 50 -6.01 12.53 -17.70
CA CYS A 50 -5.78 12.30 -16.27
C CYS A 50 -6.04 10.87 -15.78
N THR A 51 -5.97 9.87 -16.67
CA THR A 51 -5.96 8.45 -16.29
C THR A 51 -4.59 8.00 -15.82
N LYS A 52 -3.53 8.62 -16.34
CA LYS A 52 -2.14 8.31 -15.96
C LYS A 52 -1.87 8.81 -14.54
N LYS A 53 -1.68 7.87 -13.61
CA LYS A 53 -1.16 8.16 -12.27
C LYS A 53 0.31 8.55 -12.37
N SER A 54 0.75 9.47 -11.51
CA SER A 54 2.18 9.69 -11.32
C SER A 54 2.78 8.43 -10.70
N SER A 55 4.00 8.08 -11.11
CA SER A 55 4.79 7.03 -10.47
C SER A 55 5.08 7.30 -8.98
N GLY A 56 4.90 8.54 -8.53
CA GLY A 56 5.18 8.93 -7.15
C GLY A 56 6.67 8.92 -6.83
N ARG A 57 6.99 9.04 -5.55
CA ARG A 57 8.37 8.96 -5.07
C ARG A 57 8.83 7.49 -5.08
N PRO A 58 10.03 7.18 -5.62
CA PRO A 58 10.56 5.83 -5.53
C PRO A 58 10.74 5.40 -4.07
N SER A 59 10.55 4.10 -3.81
CA SER A 59 10.74 3.53 -2.49
C SER A 59 12.23 3.54 -2.13
N LYS A 60 12.57 3.86 -0.87
CA LYS A 60 13.94 3.75 -0.38
C LYS A 60 14.47 2.31 -0.41
N LEU A 61 13.56 1.33 -0.24
CA LEU A 61 13.89 -0.08 -0.15
C LEU A 61 13.75 -0.81 -1.48
N ASN A 62 14.74 -1.61 -1.80
CA ASN A 62 14.76 -2.52 -2.93
C ASN A 62 13.78 -3.69 -2.71
N ASN A 63 13.40 -4.35 -3.80
CA ASN A 63 12.55 -5.53 -3.77
C ASN A 63 13.22 -6.71 -3.04
N GLY A 64 14.54 -6.83 -3.13
CA GLY A 64 15.33 -7.82 -2.39
C GLY A 64 15.22 -7.63 -0.87
N GLU A 65 15.48 -6.42 -0.39
CA GLU A 65 15.40 -6.06 1.04
C GLU A 65 13.97 -6.26 1.58
N LYS A 66 12.95 -5.86 0.81
CA LYS A 66 11.54 -6.12 1.17
C LYS A 66 11.25 -7.61 1.33
N ARG A 67 11.79 -8.45 0.45
CA ARG A 67 11.61 -9.89 0.52
C ARG A 67 12.34 -10.48 1.73
N GLU A 68 13.52 -9.96 2.04
CA GLU A 68 14.28 -10.38 3.20
C GLU A 68 13.59 -10.03 4.51
N ILE A 69 13.07 -8.81 4.67
CA ILE A 69 12.23 -8.40 5.81
C ILE A 69 11.10 -9.42 6.01
N LEU A 70 10.38 -9.75 4.93
CA LEU A 70 9.24 -10.66 5.00
C LEU A 70 9.69 -12.08 5.38
N ARG A 71 10.77 -12.59 4.79
CA ARG A 71 11.32 -13.91 5.10
C ARG A 71 11.75 -14.00 6.57
N THR A 72 12.48 -13.01 7.05
CA THR A 72 12.95 -12.95 8.44
C THR A 72 11.75 -12.88 9.39
N ALA A 73 10.76 -12.03 9.11
CA ALA A 73 9.57 -11.92 9.93
C ALA A 73 8.69 -13.18 9.93
N SER A 74 8.64 -13.93 8.83
CA SER A 74 7.88 -15.18 8.75
C SER A 74 8.56 -16.33 9.49
N ASN A 75 9.90 -16.38 9.47
CA ASN A 75 10.67 -17.49 10.04
C ASN A 75 11.13 -17.23 11.48
N SER A 76 10.81 -16.08 12.08
CA SER A 76 11.26 -15.73 13.43
C SER A 76 10.23 -14.91 14.21
N THR A 77 10.32 -14.97 15.53
CA THR A 77 9.45 -14.23 16.47
C THR A 77 10.14 -12.97 17.03
N ILE A 78 11.16 -12.47 16.35
CA ILE A 78 11.96 -11.31 16.79
C ILE A 78 11.24 -9.99 16.53
N SER A 79 11.62 -8.95 17.26
CA SER A 79 11.06 -7.59 17.18
C SER A 79 11.39 -6.88 15.86
N ILE A 80 10.72 -5.75 15.59
CA ILE A 80 10.93 -4.96 14.36
C ILE A 80 12.34 -4.35 14.32
N THR A 81 12.87 -3.94 15.47
CA THR A 81 14.22 -3.40 15.61
C THR A 81 15.26 -4.46 15.28
N GLU A 82 15.05 -5.69 15.73
CA GLU A 82 15.90 -6.83 15.42
C GLU A 82 15.78 -7.23 13.95
N ILE A 83 14.59 -7.21 13.34
CA ILE A 83 14.44 -7.44 11.89
C ILE A 83 15.22 -6.39 11.10
N ARG A 84 15.17 -5.11 11.51
CA ARG A 84 15.96 -4.05 10.85
C ARG A 84 17.46 -4.34 10.94
N GLY A 85 17.94 -4.69 12.15
CA GLY A 85 19.35 -4.98 12.38
C GLY A 85 19.85 -6.22 11.64
N THR A 86 19.07 -7.31 11.68
CA THR A 86 19.42 -8.57 11.01
C THR A 86 19.44 -8.44 9.50
N CYS A 87 18.51 -7.68 8.92
CA CYS A 87 18.49 -7.42 7.48
C CYS A 87 19.43 -6.27 7.05
N GLY A 88 20.14 -5.62 7.98
CA GLY A 88 21.09 -4.54 7.67
C GLY A 88 20.46 -3.32 6.98
N ILE A 89 19.22 -2.97 7.32
CA ILE A 89 18.42 -2.02 6.52
C ILE A 89 18.59 -0.59 7.03
N ASP A 90 19.00 0.31 6.13
CA ASP A 90 19.02 1.76 6.36
C ASP A 90 17.63 2.40 6.18
N ALA A 91 16.65 1.94 6.96
CA ALA A 91 15.31 2.53 6.99
C ALA A 91 14.73 2.56 8.39
N THR A 92 13.77 3.46 8.61
CA THR A 92 13.11 3.59 9.90
C THR A 92 12.30 2.35 10.26
N GLU A 93 12.13 2.09 11.56
CA GLU A 93 11.31 0.98 12.08
C GLU A 93 9.88 1.03 11.54
N SER A 94 9.31 2.24 11.46
CA SER A 94 8.00 2.47 10.86
C SER A 94 7.91 2.04 9.39
N THR A 95 9.01 2.07 8.65
CA THR A 95 9.05 1.62 7.25
C THR A 95 9.05 0.10 7.16
N VAL A 96 9.80 -0.57 8.04
CA VAL A 96 9.77 -2.04 8.19
C VAL A 96 8.36 -2.48 8.62
N TRP A 97 7.76 -1.79 9.60
CA TRP A 97 6.41 -2.09 10.05
C TRP A 97 5.36 -1.94 8.94
N ARG A 98 5.40 -0.85 8.15
CA ARG A 98 4.53 -0.67 6.97
C ARG A 98 4.65 -1.78 5.93
N ILE A 99 5.83 -2.41 5.80
CA ILE A 99 6.01 -3.55 4.90
C ILE A 99 5.29 -4.80 5.43
N LEU A 100 5.40 -5.04 6.73
CA LEU A 100 4.74 -6.17 7.39
C LEU A 100 3.22 -5.99 7.39
N ASP A 101 2.73 -4.81 7.79
CA ASP A 101 1.30 -4.47 7.86
C ASP A 101 0.58 -4.58 6.51
N LYS A 102 1.28 -4.29 5.41
CA LYS A 102 0.74 -4.45 4.05
C LYS A 102 0.46 -5.91 3.66
N ARG A 103 0.98 -6.89 4.41
CA ARG A 103 0.80 -8.32 4.13
C ARG A 103 -0.19 -8.94 5.12
N SER A 104 -1.36 -9.34 4.62
CA SER A 104 -2.40 -10.04 5.41
C SER A 104 -1.92 -11.33 6.08
N ASN A 105 -0.88 -11.97 5.54
CA ASN A 105 -0.42 -13.29 6.01
C ASN A 105 0.52 -13.22 7.22
N ILE A 106 1.02 -12.03 7.57
CA ILE A 106 1.94 -11.86 8.71
C ILE A 106 1.21 -11.04 9.76
N VAL A 107 0.48 -11.73 10.64
CA VAL A 107 -0.19 -11.09 11.78
C VAL A 107 0.77 -11.07 12.96
N ARG A 108 1.08 -9.87 13.45
CA ARG A 108 1.86 -9.70 14.67
C ARG A 108 0.94 -9.39 15.83
N SER A 109 0.88 -10.31 16.78
CA SER A 109 0.19 -10.13 18.05
C SER A 109 1.14 -10.41 19.21
N ARG A 110 0.80 -9.90 20.40
CA ARG A 110 1.43 -10.35 21.63
C ARG A 110 0.73 -11.62 22.06
N MET A 111 1.49 -12.69 22.28
CA MET A 111 0.95 -13.91 22.86
C MET A 111 0.56 -13.64 24.31
N ASN A 112 -0.60 -14.14 24.72
CA ASN A 112 -1.00 -14.09 26.12
C ASN A 112 -0.02 -14.93 26.95
N THR A 113 0.42 -14.40 28.10
CA THR A 113 1.26 -15.14 29.04
C THR A 113 0.51 -16.36 29.54
N CYS A 114 1.06 -17.55 29.30
CA CYS A 114 0.63 -18.77 29.96
C CYS A 114 1.36 -18.94 31.30
N PRO A 115 0.75 -19.61 32.30
CA PRO A 115 1.46 -20.00 33.51
C PRO A 115 2.63 -20.92 33.17
N GLN A 116 3.73 -20.79 33.92
CA GLN A 116 4.91 -21.62 33.74
C GLN A 116 4.58 -23.07 34.08
N LEU A 117 4.71 -23.97 33.11
CA LEU A 117 4.44 -25.39 33.31
C LEU A 117 5.70 -26.09 33.83
N THR A 118 5.56 -26.84 34.91
CA THR A 118 6.64 -27.69 35.41
C THR A 118 6.85 -28.89 34.50
N GLN A 119 8.08 -29.42 34.48
CA GLN A 119 8.44 -30.57 33.66
C GLN A 119 7.58 -31.81 33.97
N ALA A 120 7.26 -32.03 35.25
CA ALA A 120 6.37 -33.11 35.70
C ALA A 120 4.98 -32.99 35.07
N TYR A 121 4.39 -31.79 35.12
CA TYR A 121 3.07 -31.52 34.55
C TYR A 121 3.05 -31.68 33.02
N ASN A 122 4.12 -31.29 32.32
CA ASN A 122 4.26 -31.56 30.88
C ASN A 122 4.31 -33.07 30.57
N GLY A 123 5.01 -33.85 31.42
CA GLY A 123 5.10 -35.30 31.29
C GLY A 123 3.75 -36.01 31.47
N GLU A 124 2.98 -35.63 32.48
CA GLU A 124 1.63 -36.16 32.72
C GLU A 124 0.67 -35.84 31.58
N ARG A 125 0.71 -34.61 31.04
CA ARG A 125 -0.10 -34.21 29.88
C ARG A 125 0.23 -35.03 28.63
N LEU A 126 1.51 -35.31 28.40
CA LEU A 126 1.94 -36.17 27.28
C LEU A 126 1.47 -37.61 27.47
N CYS A 127 1.56 -38.14 28.70
CA CYS A 127 1.07 -39.48 29.03
C CYS A 127 -0.44 -39.60 28.78
N TRP A 128 -1.20 -38.63 29.30
CA TRP A 128 -2.64 -38.54 29.08
C TRP A 128 -2.99 -38.46 27.58
N ALA A 129 -2.32 -37.60 26.82
CA ALA A 129 -2.54 -37.48 25.38
C ALA A 129 -2.27 -38.81 24.65
N ARG A 130 -1.18 -39.50 24.97
CA ARG A 130 -0.85 -40.80 24.37
C ARG A 130 -1.87 -41.90 24.67
N ILE A 131 -2.49 -41.88 25.85
CA ILE A 131 -3.48 -42.89 26.26
C ILE A 131 -4.85 -42.61 25.63
N PHE A 132 -5.26 -41.34 25.61
CA PHE A 132 -6.64 -40.96 25.32
C PHE A 132 -6.85 -40.34 23.94
N ILE A 133 -5.81 -39.79 23.31
CA ILE A 133 -5.86 -39.32 21.93
C ILE A 133 -5.26 -40.41 21.06
N LYS A 134 -6.10 -41.20 20.40
CA LYS A 134 -5.65 -42.12 19.34
C LYS A 134 -4.99 -41.28 18.24
N CYS A 135 -3.68 -41.46 18.06
CA CYS A 135 -3.03 -41.08 16.82
C CYS A 135 -3.16 -42.28 15.88
N ASP A 136 -4.12 -42.19 14.94
CA ASP A 136 -4.05 -42.96 13.70
C ASP A 136 -2.92 -42.40 12.82
#